data_AF-A0A6G0Q5Q5-F1
#
_entry.id   AF-A0A6G0Q5Q5-F1
#
_cell.length_a   1.000
_cell.length_b   1.000
_cell.length_c   1.000
_cell.angle_alpha   90.00
_cell.angle_beta   90.00
_cell.angle_gamma   90.00
#
_symmetry.space_group_name_H-M   'P 1'
#
loop_
_entity.id
_entity.type
_entity.pdbx_description
1 polymer ?
#
loop_
_entity_poly.entity_id
_entity_poly.type
_entity_poly.pdbx_seq_one_letter_code
_entity_poly.pdbx_strand_id
1 'polypeptide(L)'
;MEPRLPLPESLSCRLSIKNGEPFEGCRDKCPPSPAFVYEVADGYRVLRAKVEEHFLSKLPGQWRPDFDIYVKPSNNAKQKQFEVLCEERTALQARLQKIWDRARLRHNKQAGFEVELFVYVPKP
;
A
#
# COMPACT_ATOMS: atom_id res chain seq x y z
N MET A 1 2.26 27.49 11.04
CA MET A 1 1.69 26.21 10.54
C MET A 1 2.12 26.06 9.09
N GLU A 2 2.90 25.04 8.75
CA GLU A 2 3.19 24.75 7.34
C GLU A 2 1.88 24.34 6.63
N PRO A 3 1.61 24.84 5.42
CA PRO A 3 0.39 24.51 4.68
C PRO A 3 0.35 23.01 4.37
N ARG A 4 -0.84 22.40 4.48
CA ARG A 4 -1.04 21.01 4.06
C ARG A 4 -0.88 20.97 2.54
N LEU A 5 0.07 20.17 2.06
CA LEU A 5 0.22 19.95 0.63
C LEU A 5 -0.93 19.08 0.12
N PRO A 6 -1.48 19.38 -1.07
CA PRO A 6 -2.48 18.52 -1.67
C PRO A 6 -1.89 17.12 -1.92
N LEU A 7 -2.73 16.09 -1.89
CA LEU A 7 -2.33 14.75 -2.36
C LEU A 7 -1.81 14.87 -3.80
N PRO A 8 -0.61 14.36 -4.11
CA PRO A 8 -0.10 14.36 -5.48
C PRO A 8 -1.01 13.55 -6.40
N GLU A 9 -1.06 13.92 -7.68
CA GLU A 9 -1.81 13.19 -8.70
C GLU A 9 -1.24 11.77 -8.88
N SER A 10 0.09 11.65 -8.82
CA SER A 10 0.82 10.38 -8.94
C SER A 10 1.51 10.02 -7.64
N LEU A 11 1.39 8.76 -7.23
CA LEU A 11 2.03 8.21 -6.03
C LEU A 11 3.02 7.11 -6.43
N SER A 12 4.20 7.12 -5.81
CA SER A 12 5.07 5.95 -5.79
C SER A 12 4.54 4.92 -4.79
N CYS A 13 4.39 3.69 -5.23
CA CYS A 13 3.86 2.58 -4.45
C CYS A 13 4.86 1.42 -4.45
N ARG A 14 4.88 0.62 -3.37
CA ARG A 14 5.65 -0.63 -3.32
C ARG A 14 4.86 -1.72 -2.63
N LEU A 15 4.87 -2.90 -3.25
CA LEU A 15 4.22 -4.09 -2.72
C LEU A 15 5.19 -4.92 -1.89
N SER A 16 4.77 -5.31 -0.69
CA SER A 16 5.40 -6.37 0.11
C SER A 16 4.42 -7.53 0.29
N ILE A 17 4.87 -8.74 -0.02
CA ILE A 17 4.04 -9.94 0.13
C ILE A 17 4.45 -10.65 1.42
N LYS A 18 3.48 -10.84 2.32
CA LYS A 18 3.70 -11.43 3.64
C LYS A 18 3.19 -12.86 3.70
N ASN A 19 3.86 -13.70 4.49
CA ASN A 19 3.44 -15.07 4.78
C ASN A 19 2.71 -15.13 6.13
N GLY A 20 1.47 -15.62 6.13
CA GLY A 20 0.59 -15.71 7.30
C GLY A 20 -0.57 -14.71 7.27
N GLU A 21 -1.26 -14.60 8.40
CA GLU A 21 -2.48 -13.80 8.52
C GLU A 21 -2.20 -12.29 8.69
N PRO A 22 -3.12 -11.43 8.24
CA PRO A 22 -3.05 -10.00 8.52
C PRO A 22 -3.04 -9.75 10.05
N PHE A 23 -2.44 -8.63 10.45
CA PHE A 23 -2.36 -8.16 11.85
C PHE A 23 -1.52 -9.00 12.84
N GLU A 24 -1.07 -10.20 12.45
CA GLU A 24 -0.21 -11.06 13.27
C GLU A 24 1.29 -10.92 12.94
N GLY A 25 2.15 -11.59 13.71
CA GLY A 25 3.58 -11.66 13.39
C GLY A 25 3.82 -12.43 12.09
N CYS A 26 4.11 -11.70 11.00
CA CYS A 26 4.40 -12.30 9.69
C CYS A 26 5.84 -12.02 9.24
N ARG A 27 6.30 -12.76 8.23
CA ARG A 27 7.57 -12.51 7.54
C ARG A 27 7.32 -12.18 6.08
N ASP A 28 8.23 -11.44 5.47
CA ASP A 28 8.24 -11.28 4.03
C ASP A 28 8.38 -12.64 3.36
N LYS A 29 7.46 -12.95 2.44
CA LYS A 29 7.46 -14.19 1.66
C LYS A 29 8.51 -14.13 0.56
N CYS A 30 8.79 -12.94 0.04
CA CYS A 30 9.82 -12.64 -0.94
C CYS A 30 10.31 -11.19 -0.75
N PRO A 31 11.43 -10.79 -1.37
CA PRO A 31 11.80 -9.39 -1.41
C PRO A 31 10.67 -8.52 -1.98
N PRO A 32 10.48 -7.28 -1.48
CA PRO A 32 9.47 -6.36 -2.00
C PRO A 32 9.56 -6.16 -3.52
N SER A 33 8.46 -5.73 -4.12
CA SER A 33 8.45 -5.34 -5.52
C SER A 33 9.39 -4.14 -5.76
N PRO A 34 9.81 -3.93 -7.02
CA PRO A 34 10.20 -2.59 -7.45
C PRO A 34 9.08 -1.59 -7.15
N ALA A 35 9.44 -0.32 -6.98
CA ALA A 35 8.44 0.74 -6.89
C ALA A 35 7.69 0.87 -8.22
N PHE A 36 6.42 1.25 -8.16
CA PHE A 36 5.60 1.53 -9.32
C PHE A 36 4.75 2.77 -9.10
N VAL A 37 4.40 3.44 -10.20
CA VAL A 37 3.57 4.66 -10.16
C VAL A 37 2.10 4.31 -10.27
N TYR A 38 1.28 4.98 -9.47
CA TYR A 38 -0.17 4.91 -9.48
C TYR A 38 -0.76 6.31 -9.52
N GLU A 39 -1.69 6.56 -10.46
CA GLU A 39 -2.44 7.81 -10.52
C GLU A 39 -3.66 7.74 -9.60
N VAL A 40 -3.80 8.71 -8.70
CA VAL A 40 -4.90 8.80 -7.73
C VAL A 40 -6.26 8.88 -8.42
N ALA A 41 -6.31 9.40 -9.65
CA ALA A 41 -7.51 9.49 -10.46
C ALA A 41 -8.03 8.12 -10.93
N ASP A 42 -7.14 7.12 -11.09
CA ASP A 42 -7.47 5.81 -11.65
C ASP A 42 -8.31 4.94 -10.71
N GLY A 43 -8.25 5.23 -9.41
CA GLY A 43 -9.04 4.56 -8.39
C GLY A 43 -8.61 3.12 -8.09
N TYR A 44 -9.40 2.47 -7.23
CA TYR A 44 -9.02 1.19 -6.63
C TYR A 44 -8.80 0.07 -7.65
N ARG A 45 -9.62 -0.02 -8.70
CA ARG A 45 -9.54 -1.13 -9.68
C ARG A 45 -8.18 -1.16 -10.39
N VAL A 46 -7.67 -0.01 -10.78
CA VAL A 46 -6.36 0.08 -11.45
C VAL A 46 -5.22 -0.15 -10.45
N LEU A 47 -5.34 0.37 -9.22
CA LEU A 47 -4.38 0.08 -8.16
C LEU A 47 -4.30 -1.44 -7.89
N ARG A 48 -5.45 -2.12 -7.81
CA ARG A 48 -5.53 -3.57 -7.60
C ARG A 48 -4.90 -4.34 -8.76
N ALA A 49 -5.16 -3.96 -10.00
CA ALA A 49 -4.55 -4.58 -11.17
C ALA A 49 -3.02 -4.46 -11.17
N LYS A 50 -2.48 -3.29 -10.81
CA LYS A 50 -1.03 -3.08 -10.63
C LYS A 50 -0.48 -3.95 -9.50
N VAL A 51 -1.16 -4.00 -8.35
CA VAL A 51 -0.74 -4.86 -7.23
C VAL A 51 -0.74 -6.34 -7.65
N GLU A 52 -1.75 -6.80 -8.38
CA GLU A 52 -1.83 -8.16 -8.91
C GLU A 52 -0.68 -8.47 -9.88
N GLU A 53 -0.39 -7.58 -10.83
CA GLU A 53 0.74 -7.72 -11.76
C GLU A 53 2.07 -7.87 -11.00
N HIS A 54 2.34 -6.97 -10.05
CA HIS A 54 3.53 -7.03 -9.22
C HIS A 54 3.56 -8.26 -8.32
N PHE A 55 2.41 -8.72 -7.83
CA PHE A 55 2.31 -9.95 -7.07
C PHE A 55 2.68 -11.16 -7.93
N LEU A 56 2.09 -11.29 -9.12
CA LEU A 56 2.31 -12.39 -10.04
C LEU A 56 3.76 -12.43 -10.55
N SER A 57 4.41 -11.27 -10.69
CA SER A 57 5.84 -11.19 -11.00
C SER A 57 6.75 -11.86 -9.94
N LYS A 58 6.29 -11.93 -8.68
CA LYS A 58 7.02 -12.50 -7.55
C LYS A 58 6.57 -13.92 -7.22
N LEU A 59 5.27 -14.18 -7.29
CA LEU A 59 4.63 -15.46 -6.96
C LEU A 59 3.61 -15.84 -8.05
N PRO A 60 4.08 -16.33 -9.21
CA PRO A 60 3.20 -16.71 -10.32
C PRO A 60 2.16 -17.74 -9.87
N GLY A 61 0.90 -17.55 -10.27
CA GLY A 61 -0.20 -18.48 -10.02
C GLY A 61 -0.74 -18.53 -8.58
N GLN A 62 -0.24 -17.69 -7.66
CA GLN A 62 -0.70 -17.67 -6.27
C GLN A 62 -1.67 -16.53 -5.94
N TRP A 63 -1.99 -15.65 -6.89
CA TRP A 63 -2.95 -14.58 -6.66
C TRP A 63 -4.35 -15.14 -6.47
N ARG A 64 -5.11 -14.57 -5.54
CA ARG A 64 -6.50 -14.91 -5.32
C ARG A 64 -7.38 -13.66 -5.34
N PRO A 65 -8.57 -13.70 -5.96
CA PRO A 65 -9.47 -12.56 -6.02
C PRO A 65 -9.95 -12.03 -4.66
N ASP A 66 -9.92 -12.86 -3.62
CA ASP A 66 -10.33 -12.51 -2.26
C ASP A 66 -9.21 -11.90 -1.40
N PHE A 67 -8.00 -11.71 -1.95
CA PHE A 67 -6.95 -11.00 -1.23
C PHE A 67 -7.26 -9.52 -1.05
N ASP A 68 -7.21 -9.08 0.21
CA ASP A 68 -7.23 -7.68 0.56
C ASP A 68 -5.87 -7.01 0.33
N ILE A 69 -5.92 -5.73 -0.03
CA ILE A 69 -4.73 -4.89 -0.13
C ILE A 69 -4.70 -4.00 1.10
N TYR A 70 -3.65 -4.19 1.90
CA TYR A 70 -3.42 -3.41 3.11
C TYR A 70 -2.44 -2.28 2.82
N VAL A 71 -2.58 -1.19 3.55
CA VAL A 71 -1.67 -0.06 3.52
C VAL A 71 -1.16 0.27 4.91
N LYS A 72 0.10 0.67 5.00
CA LYS A 72 0.69 1.15 6.25
C LYS A 72 0.36 2.63 6.47
N PRO A 73 -0.38 2.99 7.53
CA PRO A 73 -0.93 4.34 7.65
C PRO A 73 0.04 5.38 8.24
N SER A 74 1.21 4.96 8.74
CA SER A 74 2.29 5.83 9.24
C SER A 74 3.62 5.07 9.37
N ASN A 75 4.75 5.77 9.50
CA ASN A 75 6.08 5.13 9.61
C ASN A 75 6.20 4.08 10.70
N ASN A 76 5.68 4.40 11.89
CA ASN A 76 5.79 3.58 13.09
C ASN A 76 4.54 2.72 13.32
N ALA A 77 3.62 2.67 12.34
CA ALA A 77 2.45 1.82 12.44
C ALA A 77 2.90 0.37 12.55
N LYS A 78 2.48 -0.29 13.63
CA LYS A 78 2.63 -1.73 13.78
C LYS A 78 1.71 -2.42 12.78
N GLN A 79 2.03 -3.64 12.38
CA GLN A 79 1.25 -4.39 11.41
C GLN A 79 -0.24 -4.52 11.78
N LYS A 80 -0.55 -4.69 13.06
CA LYS A 80 -1.93 -4.69 13.59
C LYS A 80 -2.73 -3.40 13.35
N GLN A 81 -2.06 -2.34 12.89
CA GLN A 81 -2.64 -1.04 12.58
C GLN A 81 -2.70 -0.79 11.07
N PHE A 82 -2.29 -1.76 10.24
CA PHE A 82 -2.46 -1.63 8.79
C PHE A 82 -3.94 -1.60 8.46
N GLU A 83 -4.28 -0.95 7.37
CA GLU A 83 -5.67 -0.67 7.02
C GLU A 83 -5.96 -1.25 5.65
N VAL A 84 -7.11 -1.90 5.47
CA VAL A 84 -7.55 -2.37 4.14
C VAL A 84 -7.90 -1.16 3.28
N LEU A 85 -7.46 -1.16 2.02
CA LEU A 85 -7.84 -0.15 1.04
C LEU A 85 -9.30 -0.35 0.59
N CYS A 86 -10.07 0.73 0.63
CA CYS A 86 -11.46 0.74 0.21
C CYS A 86 -11.58 0.84 -1.31
N GLU A 87 -12.60 0.17 -1.87
CA GLU A 87 -12.90 0.27 -3.31
C GLU A 87 -13.54 1.61 -3.69
N GLU A 88 -14.31 2.18 -2.76
CA GLU A 88 -15.01 3.45 -2.95
C GLU A 88 -13.98 4.58 -3.11
N ARG A 89 -14.14 5.35 -4.19
CA ARG A 89 -13.16 6.33 -4.67
C ARG A 89 -12.88 7.43 -3.63
N THR A 90 -13.92 8.01 -3.03
CA THR A 90 -13.76 9.09 -2.06
C THR A 90 -13.08 8.60 -0.79
N ALA A 91 -13.43 7.40 -0.32
CA ALA A 91 -12.80 6.76 0.83
C ALA A 91 -11.33 6.41 0.56
N LEU A 92 -11.01 5.91 -0.63
CA LEU A 92 -9.63 5.65 -1.06
C LEU A 92 -8.81 6.95 -1.08
N GLN A 93 -9.31 8.00 -1.73
CA GLN A 93 -8.62 9.29 -1.80
C GLN A 93 -8.43 9.91 -0.41
N ALA A 94 -9.47 9.87 0.44
CA ALA A 94 -9.37 10.33 1.82
C ALA A 94 -8.33 9.54 2.63
N ARG A 95 -8.21 8.22 2.38
CA ARG A 95 -7.18 7.37 2.99
C ARG A 95 -5.78 7.79 2.52
N LEU A 96 -5.57 7.91 1.21
CA LEU A 96 -4.29 8.32 0.64
C LEU A 96 -3.86 9.71 1.12
N GLN A 97 -4.79 10.67 1.16
CA GLN A 97 -4.54 12.02 1.71
C GLN A 97 -4.10 11.96 3.18
N LYS A 98 -4.74 11.13 4.02
CA LYS A 98 -4.32 10.98 5.43
C LYS A 98 -2.90 10.43 5.56
N ILE A 99 -2.51 9.49 4.69
CA ILE A 99 -1.17 8.91 4.69
C ILE A 99 -0.15 9.95 4.21
N TRP A 100 -0.48 10.69 3.16
CA TRP A 100 0.33 11.80 2.63
C TRP A 100 0.53 12.92 3.65
N ASP A 101 -0.52 13.31 4.36
CA ASP A 101 -0.46 14.31 5.44
C ASP A 101 0.45 13.87 6.58
N ARG A 102 0.55 12.56 6.82
CA ARG A 102 1.48 11.97 7.82
C ARG A 102 2.90 11.85 7.27
N ALA A 103 3.07 11.78 5.95
CA ALA A 103 4.38 11.69 5.31
C ALA A 103 5.26 12.92 5.58
N ARG A 104 4.67 14.10 5.84
CA ARG A 104 5.42 15.30 6.24
C ARG A 104 6.21 15.14 7.55
N LEU A 105 5.78 14.21 8.41
CA LEU A 105 6.42 13.92 9.69
C LEU A 105 7.58 12.93 9.55
N ARG A 106 7.87 12.46 8.33
CA ARG A 106 8.97 11.51 8.07
C ARG A 106 10.31 12.24 8.03
N HIS A 107 11.38 11.53 8.40
CA HIS A 107 12.75 12.04 8.37
C HIS A 107 13.15 12.61 7.00
N ASN A 108 12.82 11.89 5.92
CA ASN A 108 13.07 12.31 4.53
C ASN A 108 11.93 13.18 3.96
N LYS A 109 11.03 13.65 4.82
CA LYS A 109 9.80 14.38 4.49
C LYS A 109 9.03 13.66 3.37
N GLN A 110 8.40 14.43 2.50
CA GLN A 110 7.57 13.94 1.41
C GLN A 110 8.35 13.58 0.13
N ALA A 111 9.63 13.99 0.01
CA ALA A 111 10.43 13.76 -1.19
C ALA A 111 10.76 12.27 -1.43
N GLY A 112 10.76 11.45 -0.38
CA GLY A 112 10.92 9.99 -0.46
C GLY A 112 9.67 9.23 -0.04
N PHE A 113 8.49 9.85 -0.14
CA PHE A 113 7.25 9.19 0.26
C PHE A 113 6.88 8.08 -0.74
N GLU A 114 6.65 6.89 -0.21
CA GLU A 114 6.15 5.75 -0.94
C GLU A 114 4.98 5.16 -0.16
N VAL A 115 3.92 4.80 -0.88
CA VAL A 115 2.78 4.07 -0.33
C VAL A 115 3.20 2.61 -0.20
N GLU A 116 3.43 2.19 1.04
CA GLU A 116 3.75 0.80 1.37
C GLU A 116 2.46 -0.04 1.38
N LEU A 117 2.34 -0.95 0.41
CA LEU A 117 1.21 -1.85 0.20
C LEU A 117 1.57 -3.28 0.60
N PHE A 118 0.60 -4.01 1.14
CA PHE A 118 0.80 -5.35 1.65
C PHE A 118 -0.32 -6.28 1.20
N VAL A 119 0.08 -7.49 0.81
CA VAL A 119 -0.81 -8.62 0.54
C VAL A 119 -0.35 -9.80 1.40
N TYR A 120 -1.29 -10.48 2.04
CA TYR A 120 -1.04 -11.60 2.93
C TYR A 120 -1.39 -12.89 2.21
N VAL A 121 -0.42 -13.81 2.13
CA VAL A 121 -0.65 -15.16 1.62
C VAL A 121 -0.71 -16.09 2.84
N PRO A 122 -1.88 -16.70 3.12
CA PRO A 122 -2.01 -17.67 4.19
C PRO A 122 -0.99 -18.80 4.07
N LYS A 123 -0.61 -19.38 5.20
CA LYS A 123 0.21 -20.59 5.19
C LYS A 123 -0.63 -21.75 4.64
N PRO A 124 -0.02 -22.71 3.92
CA PRO A 124 -0.66 -23.97 3.59
C PRO A 124 -1.17 -24.70 4.83
#